data_AF-A0A164JGZ7-F1
#
_entry.id   AF-A0A164JGZ7-F1
#
_cell.length_a   1.000
_cell.length_b   1.000
_cell.length_c   1.000
_cell.angle_alpha   90.00
_cell.angle_beta   90.00
_cell.angle_gamma   90.00
#
_symmetry.space_group_name_H-M   'P 1'
#
loop_
_entity.id
_entity.type
_entity.pdbx_description
1 polymer ?
#
loop_
_entity_poly.entity_id
_entity_poly.type
_entity_poly.pdbx_seq_one_letter_code
_entity_poly.pdbx_strand_id
1 'polypeptide(L)' 'MASSLPSFPPFDVDEDQSSIGPRWAKWVNRFDNFLAALNITDDARRKALILHYGGERVFEIFDPRQM' A
#
# COMPACT_ATOMS: atom_id res chain seq x y z
N MET A 1 -6.61 12.97 20.45
CA MET A 1 -7.21 11.65 20.18
C MET A 1 -6.40 11.01 19.07
N ALA A 2 -5.61 9.97 19.35
CA ALA A 2 -4.87 9.28 18.32
C ALA A 2 -5.89 8.54 17.43
N SER A 3 -6.19 9.10 16.27
CA SER A 3 -7.02 8.45 15.26
C SER A 3 -6.24 7.23 14.77
N SER A 4 -6.59 6.04 15.25
CA SER A 4 -6.08 4.78 14.71
C SER A 4 -6.42 4.72 13.23
N LEU A 5 -5.42 4.47 12.40
CA LEU A 5 -5.64 4.26 10.98
C LEU A 5 -6.62 3.08 10.78
N PRO A 6 -7.57 3.17 9.83
CA PRO A 6 -8.52 2.09 9.59
C PRO A 6 -7.81 0.85 9.05
N SER A 7 -8.33 -0.34 9.38
CA SER A 7 -7.75 -1.59 8.88
C SER A 7 -7.87 -1.69 7.36
N PHE A 8 -6.74 -1.88 6.68
CA PHE A 8 -6.66 -2.18 5.25
C PHE A 8 -5.69 -3.35 5.05
N PRO A 9 -6.08 -4.41 4.31
CA PRO A 9 -5.27 -5.63 4.21
C PRO A 9 -3.99 -5.41 3.40
N PRO A 10 -2.84 -5.96 3.85
CA PRO A 10 -1.59 -5.85 3.12
C PRO A 10 -1.61 -6.63 1.80
N PHE A 11 -0.66 -6.30 0.92
CA PHE A 11 -0.52 -7.03 -0.34
C PHE A 11 0.24 -8.34 -0.09
N ASP A 12 -0.38 -9.47 -0.43
CA ASP A 12 0.25 -10.78 -0.35
C ASP A 12 1.06 -11.07 -1.63
N VAL A 13 2.38 -10.91 -1.51
CA VAL A 13 3.35 -11.13 -2.60
C VAL A 13 3.53 -12.61 -2.93
N ASP A 14 3.30 -13.51 -1.97
CA ASP A 14 3.67 -14.92 -2.07
C ASP A 14 2.52 -15.84 -2.54
N GLU A 15 1.27 -15.36 -2.55
CA GLU A 15 0.08 -16.17 -2.90
C GLU A 15 0.08 -16.71 -4.35
N ASP A 16 0.33 -15.86 -5.35
CA ASP A 16 0.43 -16.27 -6.76
C ASP A 16 1.37 -15.34 -7.53
N GLN A 17 2.55 -15.86 -7.85
CA GLN A 17 3.60 -15.13 -8.55
C GLN A 17 3.29 -14.94 -10.05
N SER A 18 2.46 -15.81 -10.65
CA SER A 18 2.12 -15.75 -12.07
C SER A 18 1.16 -14.60 -12.40
N SER A 19 0.40 -14.15 -11.40
CA SER A 19 -0.58 -13.06 -11.50
C SER A 19 -0.25 -11.84 -10.63
N ILE A 20 1.01 -11.71 -10.18
CA ILE A 20 1.44 -10.66 -9.25
C ILE A 20 1.16 -9.24 -9.76
N GLY A 21 1.40 -8.96 -11.04
CA GLY A 21 1.16 -7.64 -11.65
C GLY A 21 -0.33 -7.24 -11.63
N PRO A 22 -1.24 -8.06 -12.18
CA PRO A 22 -2.68 -7.82 -12.09
C PRO A 22 -3.22 -7.72 -10.66
N ARG A 23 -2.72 -8.55 -9.73
CA ARG A 23 -3.10 -8.51 -8.31
C ARG A 23 -2.64 -7.21 -7.65
N TRP A 24 -1.41 -6.77 -7.94
CA TRP A 24 -0.87 -5.50 -7.47
C TRP A 24 -1.69 -4.32 -7.99
N ALA A 25 -1.99 -4.27 -9.28
CA ALA A 25 -2.84 -3.21 -9.85
C ALA A 25 -4.23 -3.15 -9.21
N LYS A 26 -4.85 -4.31 -8.95
CA LYS A 26 -6.14 -4.39 -8.24
C LYS A 26 -6.01 -3.89 -6.80
N TRP A 27 -4.93 -4.23 -6.11
CA TRP A 27 -4.68 -3.79 -4.74
C TRP A 27 -4.45 -2.27 -4.67
N VAL A 28 -3.63 -1.70 -5.56
CA VAL A 28 -3.39 -0.25 -5.66
C VAL A 28 -4.70 0.50 -5.95
N ASN A 29 -5.53 0.02 -6.88
CA ASN A 29 -6.84 0.63 -7.13
C ASN A 29 -7.76 0.65 -5.89
N ARG A 30 -7.74 -0.42 -5.07
CA ARG A 30 -8.48 -0.44 -3.80
C ARG A 30 -7.88 0.52 -2.78
N PHE A 31 -6.57 0.64 -2.76
CA PHE A 31 -5.84 1.55 -1.88
C PHE A 31 -6.11 3.02 -2.23
N ASP A 32 -6.15 3.38 -3.52
CA ASP A 32 -6.52 4.74 -3.95
C ASP A 32 -7.94 5.11 -3.55
N ASN A 33 -8.90 4.18 -3.70
CA ASN A 33 -10.27 4.38 -3.23
C ASN A 33 -10.32 4.57 -1.69
N PHE A 34 -9.51 3.83 -0.95
CA PHE A 34 -9.40 3.98 0.50
C PHE A 34 -8.82 5.35 0.90
N LEU A 35 -7.76 5.80 0.23
CA LEU A 35 -7.19 7.13 0.44
C LEU A 35 -8.18 8.25 0.11
N ALA A 36 -8.94 8.10 -0.97
CA ALA A 36 -9.99 9.04 -1.35
C ALA A 36 -11.09 9.12 -0.28
N ALA A 37 -11.52 7.98 0.26
CA ALA A 37 -12.50 7.92 1.35
C ALA A 37 -12.00 8.60 2.65
N LEU A 38 -10.69 8.59 2.89
CA LEU A 38 -10.05 9.28 4.03
C LEU A 38 -9.70 10.75 3.74
N ASN A 39 -10.07 11.26 2.56
CA ASN A 39 -9.71 12.60 2.09
C ASN A 39 -8.19 12.86 2.12
N ILE A 40 -7.39 11.84 1.76
CA ILE A 40 -5.93 11.93 1.69
C ILE A 40 -5.52 12.26 0.27
N THR A 41 -5.16 13.52 0.06
CA THR A 41 -4.76 14.07 -1.24
C THR A 41 -3.28 14.40 -1.33
N ASP A 42 -2.56 14.41 -0.20
CA ASP A 42 -1.13 14.73 -0.16
C ASP A 42 -0.27 13.55 -0.62
N ASP A 43 0.57 13.80 -1.62
CA ASP A 43 1.41 12.76 -2.24
C ASP A 43 2.45 12.16 -1.28
N ALA A 44 3.00 12.96 -0.37
CA ALA A 44 3.95 12.45 0.62
C ALA A 44 3.25 11.49 1.59
N ARG A 45 2.04 11.83 2.03
CA ARG A 45 1.22 10.98 2.89
C ARG A 45 0.75 9.72 2.15
N ARG A 46 0.40 9.80 0.87
CA ARG A 46 0.07 8.63 0.04
C ARG A 46 1.24 7.66 -0.05
N LYS A 47 2.45 8.15 -0.30
CA LYS A 47 3.68 7.35 -0.30
C LYS A 47 3.98 6.73 1.06
N ALA A 48 3.82 7.48 2.15
CA ALA A 48 4.01 6.92 3.48
C ALA A 48 3.00 5.80 3.77
N LEU A 49 1.75 5.96 3.34
CA LEU A 49 0.69 4.97 3.59
C LEU A 49 0.83 3.73 2.70
N ILE A 50 1.26 3.85 1.43
CA ILE A 50 1.48 2.66 0.59
C ILE A 50 2.61 1.79 1.15
N LEU A 51 3.64 2.42 1.73
CA LEU A 51 4.73 1.74 2.42
C LEU A 51 4.27 1.10 3.74
N HIS A 52 3.37 1.75 4.47
CA HIS A 52 2.82 1.22 5.72
C HIS A 52 1.87 0.03 5.49
N TYR A 53 0.97 0.13 4.50
CA TYR A 53 -0.04 -0.89 4.22
C TYR A 53 0.40 -1.94 3.23
N GLY A 54 1.39 -1.66 2.36
CA GLY A 54 1.88 -2.61 1.37
C GLY A 54 2.47 -3.87 1.99
N GLY A 55 2.91 -3.80 3.24
CA GLY A 55 3.59 -4.89 3.94
C GLY A 55 5.11 -4.81 3.78
N GLU A 56 5.82 -5.62 4.58
CA GLU A 56 7.28 -5.59 4.70
C GLU A 56 7.99 -5.81 3.37
N ARG A 57 7.55 -6.79 2.57
CA ARG A 57 8.08 -7.05 1.22
C ARG A 57 7.93 -5.85 0.27
N VAL A 58 6.80 -5.14 0.31
CA VAL A 58 6.58 -3.96 -0.54
C VAL A 58 7.44 -2.81 -0.04
N PHE A 59 7.60 -2.66 1.27
CA PHE A 59 8.53 -1.69 1.85
C PHE A 59 9.97 -1.93 1.39
N GLU A 60 10.45 -3.17 1.42
CA GLU A 60 11.79 -3.55 0.97
C GLU A 60 12.04 -3.25 -0.51
N ILE A 61 11.03 -3.47 -1.37
CA ILE A 61 11.15 -3.21 -2.82
C ILE A 61 11.19 -1.70 -3.12
N PHE A 62 10.47 -0.88 -2.35
CA PHE A 62 10.28 0.53 -2.63
C PHE A 62 11.11 1.49 -1.75
N ASP A 63 11.77 1.04 -0.68
CA ASP A 63 12.69 1.89 0.10
C ASP A 63 14.05 2.00 -0.61
N PRO A 64 14.36 3.15 -1.25
CA PRO A 64 15.64 3.33 -1.93
C PRO A 64 16.84 3.38 -0.99
N ARG A 65 16.65 3.38 0.35
CA ARG A 65 17.76 3.34 1.31
C ARG A 65 18.41 1.96 1.47
N GLN A 66 17.89 0.93 0.79
CA GLN A 66 18.46 -0.42 0.71
C GLN A 66 19.24 -0.67 -0.61
N MET A 67 19.39 0.34 -1.48
CA MET A 67 20.19 0.29 -2.73
C MET A 67 21.43 1.17 -2.66
#